data_AF-A0A8S9C646-F1
#
_entry.id   AF-A0A8S9C646-F1
#
_cell.length_a   1.000
_cell.length_b   1.000
_cell.length_c   1.000
_cell.angle_alpha   90.00
_cell.angle_beta   90.00
_cell.angle_gamma   90.00
#
_symmetry.space_group_name_H-M   'P 1'
#
loop_
_entity.id
_entity.type
_entity.pdbx_description
1 polymer ?
#
loop_
_entity_poly.entity_id
_entity_poly.type
_entity_poly.pdbx_seq_one_letter_code
_entity_poly.pdbx_strand_id
1 'polypeptide(L)'
;MPRLPSAPTTVAAAAGLLTAGAYLNAKLGISYDLRVLRNQKGFRARMLERSRELGDDLSLYRFLEPMPSVVDALAQYLVHHGIQFGQVVGILATNSPELAISMFAISKIGGVSAMLNTALKSETLSHCIKVANTKVVIATPDLVNNVPSAIGSNALEIFSINLSFISPSTQTQDQETPYTVISPSDLTPTSLSSLPTPPPQAQEPPNTTTSSIYLLLFTSGTTGPPKAVSIPKLYLPILATHSSLDLRNPSKYLPIRTYSCLPLFHATALLGFVSAMGTSSCYCISRHFSASKFSRELCLSRATRMMYVGEICRYLLAAPPSPSDKNHTCIVALGNGLQKDVWERFQTRFLIPEIREVYRSSEGLYKFDNLYGGKAAAGNVGFQGWIGRGLENDTFLLRVDPETGDLWRDSRTGFCVEAGDGEPGEAVARVGSLVVGYPAYFGDREATEGKLVRDVFCKGDLFQRSGDLLVREGSGWVRFLERVGETWRWKGENVSAGEVKRFMVEVEGVFDIVVCGMRIDG
;
A
#
# COMPACT_ATOMS: atom_id res chain seq x y z
N MET A 1 10.90 -65.26 22.08
CA MET A 1 10.59 -63.88 21.62
C MET A 1 10.26 -63.03 22.85
N PRO A 2 10.98 -61.94 23.14
CA PRO A 2 10.61 -61.07 24.25
C PRO A 2 9.36 -60.28 23.86
N ARG A 3 8.35 -60.28 24.76
CA ARG A 3 7.17 -59.42 24.63
C ARG A 3 7.61 -57.96 24.78
N LEU A 4 7.37 -57.13 23.77
CA LEU A 4 7.48 -55.68 23.88
C LEU A 4 6.58 -55.20 25.03
N PRO A 5 7.05 -54.29 25.91
CA PRO A 5 6.23 -53.77 26.98
C PRO A 5 5.07 -52.96 26.37
N SER A 6 3.84 -53.29 26.77
CA SER A 6 2.65 -52.52 26.43
C SER A 6 2.81 -51.12 26.99
N ALA A 7 2.88 -50.10 26.13
CA ALA A 7 2.84 -48.72 26.57
C ALA A 7 1.59 -48.50 27.44
N PRO A 8 1.66 -47.75 28.56
CA PRO A 8 0.51 -47.50 29.40
C PRO A 8 -0.60 -46.87 28.55
N THR A 9 -1.81 -47.38 28.63
CA THR A 9 -3.00 -46.92 27.89
C THR A 9 -3.22 -45.40 27.99
N THR A 10 -2.75 -44.77 29.07
CA THR A 10 -2.76 -43.32 29.30
C THR A 10 -1.84 -42.54 28.35
N VAL A 11 -0.67 -43.08 28.01
CA VAL A 11 0.28 -42.45 27.07
C VAL A 11 -0.25 -42.53 25.64
N ALA A 12 -0.85 -43.67 25.27
CA ALA A 12 -1.49 -43.84 23.96
C ALA A 12 -2.71 -42.92 23.78
N ALA A 13 -3.53 -42.76 24.83
CA ALA A 13 -4.68 -41.84 24.83
C ALA A 13 -4.25 -40.37 24.74
N ALA A 14 -3.21 -39.97 25.48
CA ALA A 14 -2.64 -38.62 25.41
C ALA A 14 -2.05 -38.32 24.03
N ALA A 15 -1.31 -39.27 23.44
CA ALA A 15 -0.80 -39.15 22.08
C ALA A 15 -1.94 -39.04 21.05
N GLY A 16 -2.99 -39.86 21.17
CA GLY A 16 -4.17 -39.79 20.30
C GLY A 16 -4.90 -38.45 20.37
N LEU A 17 -5.08 -37.89 21.57
CA LEU A 17 -5.67 -36.57 21.77
C LEU A 17 -4.81 -35.44 21.18
N LEU A 18 -3.48 -35.51 21.34
CA LEU A 18 -2.56 -34.55 20.75
C LEU A 18 -2.56 -34.62 19.21
N THR A 19 -2.57 -35.83 18.64
CA THR A 19 -2.65 -36.02 17.18
C THR A 19 -3.99 -35.55 16.63
N ALA A 20 -5.11 -35.89 17.28
CA ALA A 20 -6.42 -35.40 16.89
C ALA A 20 -6.53 -33.88 17.01
N GLY A 21 -6.00 -33.29 18.08
CA GLY A 21 -5.93 -31.84 18.26
C GLY A 21 -5.06 -31.15 17.21
N ALA A 22 -3.90 -31.72 16.87
CA ALA A 22 -3.02 -31.21 15.82
C ALA A 22 -3.69 -31.29 14.43
N TYR A 23 -4.39 -32.41 14.14
CA TYR A 23 -5.15 -32.59 12.91
C TYR A 23 -6.30 -31.58 12.81
N LEU A 24 -7.11 -31.42 13.86
CA LEU A 24 -8.19 -30.44 13.91
C LEU A 24 -7.66 -29.02 13.76
N ASN A 25 -6.55 -28.69 14.42
CA ASN A 25 -5.91 -27.39 14.26
C ASN A 25 -5.38 -27.16 12.83
N ALA A 26 -4.76 -28.17 12.21
CA ALA A 26 -4.27 -28.07 10.83
C ALA A 26 -5.42 -27.90 9.82
N LYS A 27 -6.56 -28.54 10.09
CA LYS A 27 -7.76 -28.44 9.24
C LYS A 27 -8.54 -27.14 9.44
N LEU A 28 -8.67 -26.68 10.68
CA LEU A 28 -9.56 -25.57 11.04
C LEU A 28 -8.85 -24.23 11.27
N GLY A 29 -7.51 -24.22 11.33
CA GLY A 29 -6.74 -22.99 11.52
C GLY A 29 -6.85 -22.35 12.91
N ILE A 30 -7.38 -23.06 13.92
CA ILE A 30 -7.77 -22.50 15.22
C ILE A 30 -6.63 -21.70 15.89
N SER A 31 -5.43 -22.27 15.98
CA SER A 31 -4.29 -21.59 16.61
C SER A 31 -3.83 -20.34 15.85
N TYR A 32 -3.98 -20.32 14.53
CA TYR A 32 -3.69 -19.14 13.72
C TYR A 32 -4.70 -18.04 14.03
N ASP A 33 -6.00 -18.36 14.04
CA ASP A 33 -7.06 -17.42 14.36
C ASP A 33 -6.90 -16.82 15.75
N LEU A 34 -6.69 -17.65 16.78
CA LEU A 34 -6.45 -17.17 18.15
C LEU A 34 -5.25 -16.23 18.23
N ARG A 35 -4.19 -16.53 17.48
CA ARG A 35 -3.00 -15.68 17.40
C ARG A 35 -3.31 -14.35 16.71
N VAL A 36 -4.06 -14.36 15.60
CA VAL A 36 -4.48 -13.15 14.88
C VAL A 36 -5.39 -12.28 15.75
N LEU A 37 -6.42 -12.86 16.37
CA LEU A 37 -7.38 -12.16 17.23
C LEU A 37 -6.67 -11.49 18.42
N ARG A 38 -5.74 -12.20 19.07
CA ARG A 38 -4.92 -11.63 20.15
C ARG A 38 -4.10 -10.43 19.66
N ASN A 39 -3.54 -10.51 18.46
CA ASN A 39 -2.75 -9.42 17.87
C ASN A 39 -3.59 -8.23 17.48
N GLN A 40 -4.77 -8.46 16.89
CA GLN A 40 -5.71 -7.42 16.54
C GLN A 40 -6.21 -6.68 17.78
N LYS A 41 -6.56 -7.41 18.85
CA LYS A 41 -6.95 -6.80 20.13
C LYS A 41 -5.84 -5.91 20.70
N GLY A 42 -4.61 -6.42 20.74
CA GLY A 42 -3.45 -5.65 21.21
C GLY A 42 -3.14 -4.44 20.33
N PHE A 43 -3.26 -4.58 19.01
CA PHE A 43 -3.05 -3.49 18.06
C PHE A 43 -4.11 -2.40 18.23
N ARG A 44 -5.39 -2.77 18.32
CA ARG A 44 -6.50 -1.83 18.54
C ARG A 44 -6.31 -1.01 19.81
N ALA A 45 -5.89 -1.64 20.91
CA ALA A 45 -5.62 -0.93 22.17
C ALA A 45 -4.54 0.14 22.00
N ARG A 46 -3.40 -0.21 21.38
CA ARG A 46 -2.31 0.74 21.13
C ARG A 46 -2.67 1.82 20.11
N MET A 47 -3.46 1.48 19.10
CA MET A 47 -3.93 2.46 18.11
C MET A 47 -4.84 3.50 18.76
N LEU A 48 -5.74 3.09 19.66
CA LEU A 48 -6.57 4.02 20.43
C LEU A 48 -5.74 4.91 21.36
N GLU A 49 -4.70 4.36 22.00
CA GLU A 49 -3.75 5.13 22.79
C GLU A 49 -3.00 6.15 21.92
N ARG A 50 -2.44 5.71 20.79
CA ARG A 50 -1.76 6.59 19.83
C ARG A 50 -2.68 7.69 19.29
N SER A 51 -3.94 7.36 19.03
CA SER A 51 -4.93 8.36 18.61
C SER A 51 -5.17 9.44 19.67
N ARG A 52 -5.09 9.10 20.96
CA ARG A 52 -5.20 10.09 22.06
C ARG A 52 -3.94 10.93 22.18
N GLU A 53 -2.76 10.34 22.00
CA GLU A 53 -1.47 11.05 22.04
C GLU A 53 -1.34 12.06 20.92
N LEU A 54 -1.80 11.73 19.70
CA LEU A 54 -1.79 12.64 18.56
C LEU A 54 -2.82 13.78 18.70
N GLY A 55 -3.83 13.61 19.55
CA GLY A 55 -4.87 14.60 19.80
C GLY A 55 -5.74 14.91 18.58
N ASP A 56 -6.38 16.08 18.60
CA ASP A 56 -7.33 16.53 17.58
C ASP A 56 -6.66 17.09 16.31
N ASP A 57 -5.34 17.29 16.35
CA ASP A 57 -4.52 17.77 15.24
C ASP A 57 -3.79 16.57 14.59
N LEU A 58 -4.57 15.72 13.93
CA LEU A 58 -4.05 14.55 13.22
C LEU A 58 -3.33 14.99 11.94
N SER A 59 -2.02 15.04 12.00
CA SER A 59 -1.22 15.51 10.88
C SER A 59 0.11 14.77 10.79
N LEU A 60 0.60 14.60 9.56
CA LEU A 60 1.84 13.90 9.29
C LEU A 60 3.02 14.62 9.97
N TYR A 61 2.94 15.94 10.11
CA TYR A 61 3.98 16.74 10.74
C TYR A 61 4.27 16.33 12.20
N ARG A 62 3.26 15.88 12.96
CA ARG A 62 3.40 15.47 14.37
C ARG A 62 4.33 14.28 14.56
N PHE A 63 4.59 13.52 13.50
CA PHE A 63 5.48 12.35 13.57
C PHE A 63 6.96 12.74 13.68
N LEU A 64 7.30 14.02 13.52
CA LEU A 64 8.69 14.51 13.53
C LEU A 64 9.07 15.27 14.81
N GLU A 65 8.38 15.13 15.94
CA GLU A 65 8.75 15.87 17.16
C GLU A 65 9.98 15.22 17.86
N PRO A 66 11.11 15.94 18.07
CA PRO A 66 11.37 17.36 17.78
C PRO A 66 11.74 17.65 16.31
N MET A 67 11.20 18.76 15.82
CA MET A 67 11.12 19.09 14.39
C MET A 67 12.48 19.42 13.75
N PRO A 68 12.78 18.89 12.54
CA PRO A 68 13.87 19.39 11.72
C PRO A 68 13.63 20.83 11.29
N SER A 69 14.57 21.74 11.56
CA SER A 69 14.46 23.18 11.23
C SER A 69 14.15 23.45 9.76
N VAL A 70 14.57 22.56 8.86
CA VAL A 70 14.32 22.67 7.41
C VAL A 70 12.84 22.51 7.02
N VAL A 71 12.08 21.68 7.74
CA VAL A 71 10.64 21.50 7.49
C VAL A 71 9.89 22.77 7.86
N ASP A 72 10.26 23.39 8.99
CA ASP A 72 9.68 24.64 9.46
C ASP A 72 9.99 25.80 8.54
N ALA A 73 11.25 25.90 8.11
CA ALA A 73 11.68 26.90 7.15
C ALA A 73 10.93 26.77 5.82
N LEU A 74 10.78 25.54 5.30
CA LEU A 74 10.03 25.32 4.05
C LEU A 74 8.54 25.65 4.24
N ALA A 75 7.92 25.24 5.33
CA ALA A 75 6.51 25.57 5.60
C ALA A 75 6.30 27.10 5.65
N GLN A 76 7.19 27.83 6.34
CA GLN A 76 7.14 29.29 6.37
C GLN A 76 7.34 29.88 4.97
N TYR A 77 8.33 29.41 4.20
CA TYR A 77 8.58 29.86 2.84
C TYR A 77 7.33 29.69 1.95
N LEU A 78 6.71 28.52 1.98
CA LEU A 78 5.51 28.19 1.21
C LEU A 78 4.30 29.06 1.62
N VAL A 79 4.12 29.35 2.90
CA VAL A 79 3.08 30.26 3.41
C VAL A 79 3.28 31.69 2.89
N HIS A 80 4.53 32.18 2.84
CA HIS A 80 4.84 33.49 2.25
C HIS A 80 4.51 33.58 0.77
N HIS A 81 4.58 32.44 0.06
CA HIS A 81 4.16 32.33 -1.33
C HIS A 81 2.65 32.03 -1.47
N GLY A 82 1.88 32.21 -0.41
CA GLY A 82 0.42 32.19 -0.47
C GLY A 82 -0.21 30.82 -0.32
N ILE A 83 0.55 29.76 -0.05
CA ILE A 83 -0.04 28.43 0.22
C ILE A 83 -0.86 28.47 1.51
N GLN A 84 -2.09 27.99 1.44
CA GLN A 84 -3.07 28.04 2.53
C GLN A 84 -3.39 26.67 3.13
N PHE A 85 -3.91 26.67 4.36
CA PHE A 85 -4.58 25.52 4.97
C PHE A 85 -5.62 24.90 4.02
N GLY A 86 -5.65 23.57 3.96
CA GLY A 86 -6.59 22.80 3.12
C GLY A 86 -6.26 22.80 1.62
N GLN A 87 -5.29 23.59 1.16
CA GLN A 87 -4.88 23.63 -0.23
C GLN A 87 -4.18 22.33 -0.64
N VAL A 88 -4.55 21.82 -1.82
CA VAL A 88 -3.84 20.69 -2.44
C VAL A 88 -2.59 21.20 -3.14
N VAL A 89 -1.44 20.58 -2.87
CA VAL A 89 -0.15 20.88 -3.51
C VAL A 89 0.34 19.62 -4.21
N GLY A 90 0.58 19.71 -5.53
CA GLY A 90 1.14 18.62 -6.32
C GLY A 90 2.62 18.40 -5.98
N ILE A 91 3.05 17.15 -5.82
CA ILE A 91 4.45 16.79 -5.63
C ILE A 91 4.87 15.88 -6.79
N LEU A 92 5.76 16.38 -7.64
CA LEU A 92 6.39 15.62 -8.73
C LEU A 92 7.89 15.47 -8.44
N ALA A 93 8.22 14.49 -7.60
CA ALA A 93 9.58 14.32 -7.08
C ALA A 93 10.03 12.86 -7.17
N THR A 94 11.29 12.65 -7.54
CA THR A 94 11.93 11.33 -7.34
C THR A 94 12.12 11.05 -5.85
N ASN A 95 12.30 9.77 -5.51
CA ASN A 95 12.55 9.33 -4.14
C ASN A 95 13.70 10.11 -3.50
N SER A 96 13.40 10.94 -2.51
CA SER A 96 14.34 11.95 -2.04
C SER A 96 14.00 12.48 -0.65
N PRO A 97 14.99 13.02 0.08
CA PRO A 97 14.71 13.84 1.25
C PRO A 97 13.86 15.07 0.92
N GLU A 98 14.03 15.69 -0.25
CA GLU A 98 13.22 16.83 -0.70
C GLU A 98 11.72 16.49 -0.78
N LEU A 99 11.37 15.31 -1.30
CA LEU A 99 9.99 14.79 -1.34
C LEU A 99 9.43 14.70 0.08
N ALA A 100 10.17 14.08 1.00
CA ALA A 100 9.75 13.92 2.38
C ALA A 100 9.56 15.28 3.08
N ILE A 101 10.57 16.17 2.99
CA ILE A 101 10.52 17.51 3.59
C ILE A 101 9.35 18.32 3.04
N SER A 102 9.08 18.23 1.73
CA SER A 102 7.92 18.89 1.10
C SER A 102 6.60 18.40 1.69
N MET A 103 6.43 17.07 1.82
CA MET A 103 5.21 16.50 2.41
C MET A 103 5.00 16.96 3.86
N PHE A 104 6.05 16.97 4.67
CA PHE A 104 5.94 17.44 6.06
C PHE A 104 5.65 18.93 6.15
N ALA A 105 6.27 19.75 5.31
CA ALA A 105 6.03 21.18 5.26
C ALA A 105 4.57 21.48 4.84
N ILE A 106 4.07 20.81 3.80
CA ILE A 106 2.65 20.90 3.38
C ILE A 106 1.72 20.46 4.52
N SER A 107 2.04 19.34 5.18
CA SER A 107 1.24 18.87 6.32
C SER A 107 1.27 19.85 7.50
N LYS A 108 2.37 20.56 7.75
CA LYS A 108 2.47 21.57 8.80
C LYS A 108 1.59 22.78 8.53
N ILE A 109 1.43 23.16 7.26
CA ILE A 109 0.49 24.21 6.84
C ILE A 109 -0.97 23.73 6.99
N GLY A 110 -1.19 22.41 7.08
CA GLY A 110 -2.51 21.79 7.00
C GLY A 110 -3.00 21.63 5.55
N GLY A 111 -2.08 21.68 4.58
CA GLY A 111 -2.36 21.37 3.18
C GLY A 111 -2.40 19.87 2.90
N VAL A 112 -2.74 19.52 1.66
CA VAL A 112 -2.89 18.13 1.18
C VAL A 112 -1.83 17.86 0.12
N SER A 113 -1.03 16.82 0.30
CA SER A 113 -0.02 16.43 -0.70
C SER A 113 -0.67 15.59 -1.81
N ALA A 114 -0.58 16.00 -3.06
CA ALA A 114 -1.00 15.17 -4.20
C ALA A 114 0.22 14.54 -4.88
N MET A 115 0.35 13.22 -4.77
CA MET A 115 1.55 12.51 -5.23
C MET A 115 1.48 12.21 -6.73
N LEU A 116 2.23 12.97 -7.54
CA LEU A 116 2.23 12.84 -8.98
C LEU A 116 3.23 11.78 -9.43
N ASN A 117 2.83 10.96 -10.40
CA ASN A 117 3.68 9.90 -10.94
C ASN A 117 4.78 10.49 -11.83
N THR A 118 6.04 10.19 -11.49
CA THR A 118 7.23 10.74 -12.15
C THR A 118 7.43 10.24 -13.58
N ALA A 119 6.72 9.20 -14.00
CA ALA A 119 6.75 8.70 -15.38
C ALA A 119 5.76 9.44 -16.31
N LEU A 120 4.81 10.19 -15.76
CA LEU A 120 3.81 10.90 -16.55
C LEU A 120 4.37 12.20 -17.12
N LYS A 121 3.93 12.53 -18.34
CA LYS A 121 4.28 13.76 -19.06
C LYS A 121 3.03 14.33 -19.75
N SER A 122 3.14 15.58 -20.20
CA SER A 122 2.19 16.21 -21.12
C SER A 122 0.73 16.11 -20.63
N GLU A 123 -0.19 15.61 -21.47
CA GLU A 123 -1.63 15.56 -21.19
C GLU A 123 -1.98 14.70 -19.97
N THR A 124 -1.32 13.55 -19.77
CA THR A 124 -1.63 12.67 -18.64
C THR A 124 -1.23 13.28 -17.30
N LEU A 125 -0.09 13.99 -17.26
CA LEU A 125 0.30 14.74 -16.07
C LEU A 125 -0.66 15.93 -15.83
N SER A 126 -1.03 16.63 -16.90
CA SER A 126 -1.99 17.74 -16.84
C SER A 126 -3.36 17.28 -16.31
N HIS A 127 -3.81 16.09 -16.73
CA HIS A 127 -5.01 15.44 -16.21
C HIS A 127 -4.90 15.19 -14.70
N CYS A 128 -3.78 14.64 -14.21
CA CYS A 128 -3.58 14.43 -12.78
C CYS A 128 -3.63 15.74 -11.99
N ILE A 129 -2.97 16.80 -12.47
CA ILE A 129 -3.00 18.14 -11.84
C ILE A 129 -4.43 18.68 -11.78
N LYS A 130 -5.19 18.53 -12.88
CA LYS A 130 -6.61 18.91 -12.96
C LYS A 130 -7.48 18.12 -11.97
N VAL A 131 -7.29 16.80 -11.87
CA VAL A 131 -8.02 15.94 -10.94
C VAL A 131 -7.71 16.31 -9.49
N ALA A 132 -6.44 16.60 -9.17
CA ALA A 132 -6.05 17.09 -7.85
C ALA A 132 -6.59 18.50 -7.53
N ASN A 133 -7.15 19.20 -8.53
CA ASN A 133 -7.62 20.58 -8.44
C ASN A 133 -6.56 21.51 -7.81
N THR A 134 -5.30 21.31 -8.18
CA THR A 134 -4.17 22.10 -7.64
C THR A 134 -3.68 23.12 -8.66
N LYS A 135 -3.22 24.26 -8.13
CA LYS A 135 -2.53 25.31 -8.88
C LYS A 135 -1.05 25.42 -8.52
N VAL A 136 -0.58 24.59 -7.59
CA VAL A 136 0.77 24.65 -7.04
C VAL A 136 1.44 23.30 -7.20
N VAL A 137 2.62 23.27 -7.80
CA VAL A 137 3.41 22.04 -7.97
C VAL A 137 4.83 22.25 -7.43
N ILE A 138 5.24 21.38 -6.52
CA ILE A 138 6.62 21.25 -6.08
C ILE A 138 7.24 20.08 -6.85
N ALA A 139 8.33 20.34 -7.57
CA ALA A 139 9.04 19.34 -8.35
C ALA A 139 10.53 19.33 -8.02
N THR A 140 11.18 18.19 -8.20
CA THR A 140 12.65 18.10 -8.12
C THR A 140 13.30 18.58 -9.43
N PRO A 141 14.58 18.99 -9.43
CA PRO A 141 15.21 19.61 -10.60
C PRO A 141 15.26 18.71 -11.84
N ASP A 142 15.25 17.39 -11.64
CA ASP A 142 15.21 16.36 -12.67
C ASP A 142 13.82 16.19 -13.32
N LEU A 143 12.76 16.77 -12.73
CA LEU A 143 11.38 16.59 -13.17
C LEU A 143 10.62 17.90 -13.43
N VAL A 144 11.12 19.05 -12.97
CA VAL A 144 10.39 20.34 -13.06
C VAL A 144 10.01 20.71 -14.49
N ASN A 145 10.87 20.44 -15.47
CA ASN A 145 10.60 20.71 -16.89
C ASN A 145 9.47 19.84 -17.48
N ASN A 146 9.04 18.76 -16.79
CA ASN A 146 7.87 17.99 -17.22
C ASN A 146 6.54 18.63 -16.78
N VAL A 147 6.57 19.57 -15.83
CA VAL A 147 5.37 20.24 -15.31
C VAL A 147 4.86 21.24 -16.37
N PRO A 148 3.58 21.18 -16.78
CA PRO A 148 3.04 22.17 -17.70
C PRO A 148 3.00 23.56 -17.04
N SER A 149 3.26 24.63 -17.79
CA SER A 149 3.20 26.01 -17.24
C SER A 149 1.78 26.45 -16.86
N ALA A 150 0.75 25.83 -17.44
CA ALA A 150 -0.65 26.12 -17.17
C ALA A 150 -1.56 24.90 -17.38
N ILE A 151 -2.73 24.91 -16.73
CA ILE A 151 -3.85 23.99 -17.00
C ILE A 151 -5.00 24.80 -17.60
N GLY A 152 -5.22 24.63 -18.90
CA GLY A 152 -6.12 25.51 -19.65
C GLY A 152 -5.59 26.95 -19.64
N SER A 153 -6.39 27.91 -19.22
CA SER A 153 -5.99 29.32 -19.06
C SER A 153 -5.39 29.65 -17.70
N ASN A 154 -5.28 28.69 -16.78
CA ASN A 154 -4.80 28.92 -15.42
C ASN A 154 -3.31 28.60 -15.32
N ALA A 155 -2.48 29.62 -15.12
CA ALA A 155 -1.05 29.44 -14.83
C ALA A 155 -0.84 28.64 -13.54
N LEU A 156 0.17 27.76 -13.52
CA LEU A 156 0.61 27.05 -12.34
C LEU A 156 1.72 27.82 -11.63
N GLU A 157 1.68 27.78 -10.31
CA GLU A 157 2.80 28.18 -9.46
C GLU A 157 3.72 26.96 -9.24
N ILE A 158 4.94 27.03 -9.77
CA ILE A 158 5.84 25.89 -9.83
C ILE A 158 7.09 26.19 -9.00
N PHE A 159 7.40 25.30 -8.06
CA PHE A 159 8.62 25.34 -7.26
C PHE A 159 9.55 24.19 -7.63
N SER A 160 10.79 24.49 -8.00
CA SER A 160 11.86 23.51 -8.14
C SER A 160 12.64 23.42 -6.83
N ILE A 161 12.39 22.39 -6.02
CA ILE A 161 13.08 22.22 -4.72
C ILE A 161 14.39 21.43 -4.89
N ASN A 162 15.51 22.03 -4.47
CA ASN A 162 16.81 21.36 -4.38
C ASN A 162 17.48 21.71 -3.05
N LEU A 163 17.46 20.79 -2.10
CA LEU A 163 18.09 20.97 -0.78
C LEU A 163 19.47 20.30 -0.71
N SER A 164 20.15 20.21 -1.85
CA SER A 164 21.47 19.60 -2.04
C SER A 164 21.53 18.08 -1.91
N PHE A 165 20.40 17.37 -1.93
CA PHE A 165 20.40 15.90 -2.03
C PHE A 165 20.26 15.39 -3.48
N ILE A 166 20.05 16.31 -4.43
CA ILE A 166 19.95 16.05 -5.86
C ILE A 166 21.05 16.84 -6.55
N SER A 167 21.86 16.17 -7.36
CA SER A 167 22.84 16.85 -8.20
C SER A 167 22.11 17.92 -9.04
N PRO A 168 22.65 19.15 -9.15
CA PRO A 168 22.04 20.18 -9.97
C PRO A 168 21.76 19.64 -11.37
N SER A 169 20.53 19.85 -11.86
CA SER A 169 20.19 19.48 -13.23
C SER A 169 21.14 20.23 -14.17
N THR A 170 21.75 19.50 -15.11
CA THR A 170 22.49 20.11 -16.22
C THR A 170 21.55 20.65 -17.30
N GLN A 171 20.23 20.43 -17.16
CA GLN A 171 19.26 21.05 -18.04
C GLN A 171 19.19 22.54 -17.73
N THR A 172 19.51 23.35 -18.74
CA THR A 172 19.18 24.77 -18.76
C THR A 172 17.69 24.93 -18.50
N GLN A 173 17.32 25.95 -17.73
CA GLN A 173 15.93 26.35 -17.55
C GLN A 173 15.29 26.51 -18.93
N ASP A 174 14.37 25.62 -19.29
CA ASP A 174 13.59 25.78 -20.52
C ASP A 174 12.81 27.07 -20.37
N GLN A 175 13.00 28.01 -21.31
CA GLN A 175 12.35 29.33 -21.24
C GLN A 175 10.82 29.24 -21.27
N GLU A 176 10.25 28.08 -21.62
CA GLU A 176 8.81 27.85 -21.75
C GLU A 176 8.07 27.62 -20.42
N THR A 177 8.75 27.15 -19.37
CA THR A 177 8.09 26.87 -18.07
C THR A 177 8.74 27.68 -16.95
N PRO A 178 8.16 28.83 -16.55
CA PRO A 178 8.66 29.60 -15.43
C PRO A 178 8.45 28.82 -14.12
N TYR A 179 9.49 28.71 -13.31
CA TYR A 179 9.45 28.13 -11.97
C TYR A 179 10.39 28.87 -11.01
N THR A 180 10.06 28.84 -9.72
CA THR A 180 10.89 29.39 -8.63
C THR A 180 11.77 28.30 -8.05
N VAL A 181 13.08 28.52 -7.99
CA VAL A 181 13.99 27.57 -7.33
C VAL A 181 13.95 27.79 -5.82
N ILE A 182 13.78 26.70 -5.06
CA ILE A 182 13.94 26.69 -3.61
C ILE A 182 15.25 25.97 -3.28
N SER A 183 16.17 26.69 -2.65
CA SER A 183 17.50 26.22 -2.27
C SER A 183 17.73 26.37 -0.76
N PRO A 184 18.80 25.79 -0.18
CA PRO A 184 19.08 25.95 1.25
C PRO A 184 19.25 27.42 1.68
N SER A 185 19.73 28.30 0.80
CA SER A 185 19.86 29.73 1.10
C SER A 185 18.52 30.44 1.29
N ASP A 186 17.46 29.97 0.66
CA ASP A 186 16.11 30.56 0.78
C ASP A 186 15.45 30.20 2.12
N LEU A 187 15.93 29.12 2.75
CA LEU A 187 15.38 28.56 3.98
C LEU A 187 16.16 28.96 5.24
N THR A 188 17.03 29.97 5.14
CA THR A 188 17.73 30.52 6.31
C THR A 188 16.84 31.50 7.09
N PRO A 189 17.05 31.67 8.42
CA PRO A 189 16.30 32.65 9.19
C PRO A 189 16.39 34.08 8.63
N THR A 190 17.54 34.46 8.09
CA THR A 190 17.76 35.78 7.47
C THR A 190 16.93 35.94 6.21
N SER A 191 16.92 34.94 5.32
CA SER A 191 16.11 34.98 4.10
C SER A 191 14.62 35.02 4.42
N LEU A 192 14.16 34.17 5.35
CA LEU A 192 12.75 34.11 5.73
C LEU A 192 12.26 35.39 6.40
N SER A 193 13.08 36.03 7.25
CA SER A 193 12.72 37.30 7.90
C SER A 193 12.70 38.50 6.94
N SER A 194 13.32 38.37 5.76
CA SER A 194 13.27 39.39 4.71
C SER A 194 12.03 39.29 3.82
N LEU A 195 11.28 38.18 3.92
CA LEU A 195 10.02 38.02 3.18
C LEU A 195 8.95 38.98 3.75
N PRO A 196 8.02 39.46 2.90
CA PRO A 196 6.88 40.24 3.35
C PRO A 196 6.07 39.51 4.43
N THR A 197 5.26 40.20 5.24
CA THR A 197 4.38 39.51 6.18
C THR A 197 3.48 38.51 5.44
N PRO A 198 3.40 37.24 5.90
CA PRO A 198 2.61 36.24 5.21
C PRO A 198 1.12 36.55 5.30
N PRO A 199 0.31 36.12 4.32
CA PRO A 199 -1.14 36.25 4.41
C PRO A 199 -1.68 35.48 5.63
N PRO A 200 -2.77 35.96 6.26
CA PRO A 200 -3.42 35.23 7.35
C PRO A 200 -3.75 33.80 6.93
N GLN A 201 -3.30 32.81 7.70
CA GLN A 201 -3.59 31.40 7.45
C GLN A 201 -5.01 31.06 7.91
N ALA A 202 -5.75 30.37 7.04
CA ALA A 202 -6.98 29.70 7.46
C ALA A 202 -6.67 28.62 8.52
N GLN A 203 -7.64 28.34 9.39
CA GLN A 203 -7.53 27.31 10.41
C GLN A 203 -8.41 26.11 10.06
N GLU A 204 -8.06 24.93 10.59
CA GLU A 204 -8.91 23.76 10.47
C GLU A 204 -10.28 24.07 11.11
N PRO A 205 -11.39 23.86 10.38
CA PRO A 205 -12.70 23.97 10.99
C PRO A 205 -12.81 23.00 12.19
N PRO A 206 -13.45 23.42 13.29
CA PRO A 206 -13.64 22.53 14.42
C PRO A 206 -14.43 21.28 14.01
N ASN A 207 -14.03 20.12 14.53
CA ASN A 207 -14.68 18.81 14.33
C ASN A 207 -14.58 18.20 12.91
N THR A 208 -13.69 18.67 12.02
CA THR A 208 -13.52 18.06 10.68
C THR A 208 -12.33 17.12 10.55
N THR A 209 -11.43 17.06 11.53
CA THR A 209 -10.13 16.36 11.44
C THR A 209 -10.24 14.90 11.00
N THR A 210 -11.25 14.16 11.47
CA THR A 210 -11.41 12.72 11.16
C THR A 210 -11.95 12.46 9.75
N SER A 211 -12.60 13.45 9.13
CA SER A 211 -13.03 13.44 7.72
C SER A 211 -12.05 14.15 6.78
N SER A 212 -11.15 14.97 7.32
CA SER A 212 -10.11 15.67 6.58
C SER A 212 -9.10 14.70 5.97
N ILE A 213 -8.57 15.06 4.80
CA ILE A 213 -7.57 14.28 4.06
C ILE A 213 -6.19 14.92 4.23
N TYR A 214 -5.12 14.15 4.06
CA TYR A 214 -3.74 14.68 4.09
C TYR A 214 -2.95 14.34 2.82
N LEU A 215 -3.47 13.41 2.01
CA LEU A 215 -2.75 12.83 0.89
C LEU A 215 -3.72 12.43 -0.21
N LEU A 216 -3.37 12.73 -1.46
CA LEU A 216 -3.99 12.18 -2.67
C LEU A 216 -3.02 11.22 -3.35
N LEU A 217 -3.48 9.99 -3.59
CA LEU A 217 -2.72 8.95 -4.28
C LEU A 217 -3.36 8.64 -5.63
N PHE A 218 -2.59 8.76 -6.72
CA PHE A 218 -3.09 8.43 -8.05
C PHE A 218 -3.03 6.93 -8.30
N THR A 219 -4.16 6.37 -8.74
CA THR A 219 -4.23 5.00 -9.24
C THR A 219 -4.29 5.02 -10.76
N SER A 220 -3.50 4.15 -11.40
CA SER A 220 -3.64 3.85 -12.82
C SER A 220 -4.92 3.01 -12.96
N GLY A 221 -6.02 3.64 -13.37
CA GLY A 221 -7.25 2.92 -13.66
C GLY A 221 -6.99 1.79 -14.67
N THR A 222 -7.64 0.64 -14.51
CA THR A 222 -7.49 -0.52 -15.41
C THR A 222 -8.03 -0.24 -16.82
N THR A 223 -8.91 0.75 -16.97
CA THR A 223 -9.64 1.03 -18.23
C THR A 223 -9.80 2.53 -18.54
N GLY A 224 -9.22 3.42 -17.72
CA GLY A 224 -9.49 4.85 -17.82
C GLY A 224 -8.36 5.74 -17.29
N PRO A 225 -8.50 7.07 -17.44
CA PRO A 225 -7.47 8.01 -17.01
C PRO A 225 -7.25 7.93 -15.48
N PRO A 226 -6.06 8.31 -14.97
CA PRO A 226 -5.76 8.21 -13.55
C PRO A 226 -6.76 8.92 -12.66
N LYS A 227 -7.08 8.30 -11.52
CA LYS A 227 -7.99 8.85 -10.49
C LYS A 227 -7.22 9.07 -9.20
N ALA A 228 -7.56 10.12 -8.45
CA ALA A 228 -6.95 10.42 -7.17
C ALA A 228 -7.76 9.82 -6.03
N VAL A 229 -7.17 8.94 -5.24
CA VAL A 229 -7.75 8.41 -4.00
C VAL A 229 -7.43 9.35 -2.85
N SER A 230 -8.45 9.75 -2.12
CA SER A 230 -8.36 10.59 -0.93
C SER A 230 -7.95 9.75 0.27
N ILE A 231 -6.79 10.01 0.89
CA ILE A 231 -6.36 9.29 2.09
C ILE A 231 -6.71 10.13 3.34
N PRO A 232 -7.62 9.64 4.20
CA PRO A 232 -8.06 10.38 5.39
C PRO A 232 -6.98 10.45 6.46
N LYS A 233 -6.94 11.56 7.23
CA LYS A 233 -6.09 11.73 8.42
C LYS A 233 -6.31 10.64 9.47
N LEU A 234 -7.50 10.03 9.51
CA LEU A 234 -7.83 8.91 10.40
C LEU A 234 -6.93 7.66 10.21
N TYR A 235 -6.18 7.57 9.10
CA TYR A 235 -5.22 6.51 8.88
C TYR A 235 -3.91 6.73 9.67
N LEU A 236 -3.62 7.97 10.09
CA LEU A 236 -2.37 8.32 10.77
C LEU A 236 -2.17 7.54 12.09
N PRO A 237 -3.14 7.45 13.02
CA PRO A 237 -2.98 6.62 14.22
C PRO A 237 -2.70 5.14 13.91
N ILE A 238 -3.32 4.61 12.84
CA ILE A 238 -3.10 3.22 12.40
C ILE A 238 -1.66 3.05 11.94
N LEU A 239 -1.16 3.95 11.09
CA LEU A 239 0.19 3.92 10.54
C LEU A 239 1.27 4.19 11.61
N ALA A 240 0.97 5.02 12.62
CA ALA A 240 1.84 5.34 13.75
C ALA A 240 1.85 4.28 14.87
N THR A 241 1.18 3.14 14.66
CA THR A 241 1.10 2.07 15.65
C THR A 241 1.96 0.88 15.23
N HIS A 242 2.92 0.49 16.07
CA HIS A 242 3.69 -0.73 15.84
C HIS A 242 2.81 -1.98 15.76
N SER A 243 3.14 -2.87 14.84
CA SER A 243 2.45 -4.16 14.72
C SER A 243 2.61 -5.00 15.99
N SER A 244 1.56 -5.74 16.37
CA SER A 244 1.63 -6.66 17.52
C SER A 244 2.62 -7.80 17.30
N LEU A 245 2.95 -8.11 16.04
CA LEU A 245 3.95 -9.10 15.71
C LEU A 245 5.34 -8.65 16.17
N ASP A 246 5.68 -7.40 15.88
CA ASP A 246 7.00 -6.87 16.14
C ASP A 246 7.23 -6.68 17.65
N LEU A 247 6.23 -6.16 18.36
CA LEU A 247 6.33 -5.94 19.81
C LEU A 247 6.29 -7.21 20.67
N ARG A 248 5.86 -8.35 20.11
CA ARG A 248 5.94 -9.64 20.84
C ARG A 248 7.34 -10.20 20.92
N ASN A 249 8.21 -9.84 19.98
CA ASN A 249 9.61 -10.24 19.99
C ASN A 249 10.48 -9.03 19.64
N PRO A 250 10.54 -8.03 20.54
CA PRO A 250 11.20 -6.77 20.24
C PRO A 250 12.70 -6.95 20.02
N SER A 251 13.35 -7.89 20.71
CA SER A 251 14.77 -8.19 20.51
C SER A 251 15.10 -8.71 19.12
N LYS A 252 14.13 -9.35 18.44
CA LYS A 252 14.29 -9.79 17.06
C LYS A 252 14.02 -8.67 16.05
N TYR A 253 12.99 -7.87 16.29
CA TYR A 253 12.44 -6.99 15.25
C TYR A 253 12.79 -5.51 15.41
N LEU A 254 13.20 -5.06 16.59
CA LEU A 254 13.54 -3.67 16.88
C LEU A 254 15.07 -3.48 17.04
N PRO A 255 15.63 -2.33 16.64
CA PRO A 255 14.97 -1.24 15.92
C PRO A 255 14.62 -1.62 14.47
N ILE A 256 13.55 -1.03 13.93
CA ILE A 256 13.14 -1.25 12.54
C ILE A 256 13.91 -0.28 11.63
N ARG A 257 14.61 -0.85 10.63
CA ARG A 257 15.17 -0.14 9.48
C ARG A 257 14.58 -0.73 8.21
N THR A 258 13.78 0.03 7.49
CA THR A 258 13.12 -0.42 6.26
C THR A 258 13.80 0.17 5.04
N TYR A 259 14.37 -0.68 4.19
CA TYR A 259 14.87 -0.28 2.87
C TYR A 259 13.75 -0.32 1.83
N SER A 260 13.69 0.69 0.97
CA SER A 260 12.79 0.69 -0.18
C SER A 260 13.40 1.41 -1.37
N CYS A 261 13.34 0.75 -2.52
CA CYS A 261 13.59 1.33 -3.84
C CYS A 261 12.29 1.57 -4.63
N LEU A 262 11.14 1.34 -3.99
CA LEU A 262 9.83 1.52 -4.61
C LEU A 262 9.50 3.03 -4.69
N PRO A 263 8.77 3.48 -5.71
CA PRO A 263 8.44 4.90 -5.85
C PRO A 263 7.56 5.40 -4.71
N LEU A 264 7.99 6.47 -4.03
CA LEU A 264 7.30 7.09 -2.90
C LEU A 264 6.03 7.83 -3.30
N PHE A 265 5.70 7.96 -4.59
CA PHE A 265 4.39 8.45 -5.01
C PHE A 265 3.32 7.35 -5.06
N HIS A 266 3.69 6.08 -4.85
CA HIS A 266 2.75 4.95 -4.78
C HIS A 266 2.46 4.52 -3.34
N ALA A 267 1.23 4.06 -3.10
CA ALA A 267 0.69 3.72 -1.79
C ALA A 267 1.60 2.81 -0.96
N THR A 268 2.07 1.69 -1.53
CA THR A 268 2.87 0.69 -0.82
C THR A 268 4.11 1.33 -0.17
N ALA A 269 4.92 2.04 -0.96
CA ALA A 269 6.13 2.67 -0.46
C ALA A 269 5.80 3.85 0.47
N LEU A 270 4.82 4.67 0.08
CA LEU A 270 4.54 5.91 0.81
C LEU A 270 3.91 5.66 2.17
N LEU A 271 2.94 4.76 2.27
CA LEU A 271 2.32 4.41 3.55
C LEU A 271 3.31 3.65 4.45
N GLY A 272 4.23 2.88 3.86
CA GLY A 272 5.38 2.31 4.58
C GLY A 272 6.33 3.37 5.13
N PHE A 273 6.62 4.42 4.36
CA PHE A 273 7.38 5.58 4.79
C PHE A 273 6.68 6.34 5.93
N VAL A 274 5.39 6.66 5.76
CA VAL A 274 4.57 7.33 6.80
C VAL A 274 4.53 6.50 8.08
N SER A 275 4.37 5.18 7.98
CA SER A 275 4.38 4.29 9.13
C SER A 275 5.74 4.27 9.84
N ALA A 276 6.86 4.25 9.09
CA ALA A 276 8.18 4.33 9.69
C ALA A 276 8.34 5.62 10.52
N MET A 277 7.88 6.76 10.00
CA MET A 277 7.93 8.03 10.72
C MET A 277 7.05 8.01 11.98
N GLY A 278 5.79 7.58 11.86
CA GLY A 278 4.86 7.53 13.00
C GLY A 278 5.24 6.55 14.10
N THR A 279 6.13 5.59 13.79
CA THR A 279 6.68 4.62 14.75
C THR A 279 8.14 4.91 15.12
N SER A 280 8.64 6.10 14.81
CA SER A 280 10.03 6.53 15.08
C SER A 280 11.08 5.54 14.59
N SER A 281 10.80 4.89 13.46
CA SER A 281 11.65 3.91 12.80
C SER A 281 12.41 4.54 11.63
N CYS A 282 13.49 3.90 11.19
CA CYS A 282 14.31 4.41 10.10
C CYS A 282 13.82 3.88 8.75
N TYR A 283 13.71 4.77 7.76
CA TYR A 283 13.38 4.43 6.39
C TYR A 283 14.55 4.78 5.47
N CYS A 284 15.17 3.77 4.86
CA CYS A 284 16.30 3.91 3.96
C CYS A 284 15.79 3.99 2.52
N ILE A 285 15.88 5.18 1.93
CA ILE A 285 15.34 5.47 0.60
C ILE A 285 16.41 5.23 -0.46
N SER A 286 16.09 4.44 -1.48
CA SER A 286 16.83 4.43 -2.75
C SER A 286 16.12 5.30 -3.78
N ARG A 287 16.90 5.95 -4.65
CA ARG A 287 16.42 6.90 -5.67
C ARG A 287 15.54 6.21 -6.72
N HIS A 288 15.92 5.01 -7.14
CA HIS A 288 15.19 4.18 -8.10
C HIS A 288 15.59 2.72 -7.92
N PHE A 289 14.75 1.81 -8.41
CA PHE A 289 15.13 0.40 -8.48
C PHE A 289 16.29 0.18 -9.46
N SER A 290 17.28 -0.60 -9.02
CA SER A 290 18.39 -1.07 -9.87
C SER A 290 18.80 -2.47 -9.42
N ALA A 291 18.52 -3.48 -10.23
CA ALA A 291 18.78 -4.88 -9.89
C ALA A 291 20.25 -5.14 -9.53
N SER A 292 21.19 -4.47 -10.22
CA SER A 292 22.64 -4.60 -9.97
C SER A 292 23.12 -3.91 -8.68
N LYS A 293 22.37 -2.94 -8.16
CA LYS A 293 22.74 -2.16 -6.96
C LYS A 293 21.99 -2.64 -5.71
N PHE A 294 20.84 -3.28 -5.89
CA PHE A 294 19.92 -3.66 -4.81
C PHE A 294 20.63 -4.31 -3.61
N SER A 295 21.38 -5.40 -3.84
CA SER A 295 22.01 -6.14 -2.75
C SER A 295 23.04 -5.28 -2.01
N ARG A 296 23.82 -4.49 -2.74
CA ARG A 296 24.79 -3.55 -2.15
C ARG A 296 24.09 -2.48 -1.32
N GLU A 297 23.01 -1.89 -1.82
CA GLU A 297 22.24 -0.89 -1.09
C GLU A 297 21.57 -1.47 0.17
N LEU A 298 21.07 -2.70 0.09
CA LEU A 298 20.50 -3.43 1.22
C LEU A 298 21.56 -3.68 2.30
N CYS A 299 22.79 -4.05 1.92
CA CYS A 299 23.93 -4.15 2.84
C CYS A 299 24.29 -2.80 3.48
N LEU A 300 24.49 -1.76 2.67
CA LEU A 300 24.92 -0.43 3.14
C LEU A 300 23.89 0.22 4.05
N SER A 301 22.61 0.04 3.74
CA SER A 301 21.50 0.57 4.53
C SER A 301 21.31 -0.14 5.87
N ARG A 302 21.97 -1.30 6.11
CA ARG A 302 21.79 -2.14 7.31
C ARG A 302 20.32 -2.34 7.66
N ALA A 303 19.48 -2.44 6.65
CA ALA A 303 18.05 -2.55 6.85
C ALA A 303 17.72 -3.92 7.44
N THR A 304 16.81 -3.93 8.42
CA THR A 304 16.25 -5.16 8.98
C THR A 304 15.01 -5.60 8.20
N ARG A 305 14.45 -4.71 7.38
CA ARG A 305 13.32 -4.96 6.50
C ARG A 305 13.54 -4.39 5.12
N MET A 306 12.87 -4.98 4.14
CA MET A 306 12.70 -4.38 2.83
C MET A 306 11.22 -4.29 2.46
N MET A 307 10.89 -3.29 1.64
CA MET A 307 9.63 -3.27 0.92
C MET A 307 9.79 -3.90 -0.46
N TYR A 308 8.78 -4.65 -0.91
CA TYR A 308 8.74 -5.19 -2.26
C TYR A 308 7.38 -5.03 -2.93
N VAL A 309 7.41 -5.12 -4.25
CA VAL A 309 6.28 -5.60 -5.08
C VAL A 309 6.78 -6.84 -5.82
N GLY A 310 5.93 -7.84 -6.03
CA GLY A 310 6.36 -9.17 -6.50
C GLY A 310 7.25 -9.14 -7.74
N GLU A 311 6.99 -8.18 -8.62
CA GLU A 311 7.74 -7.95 -9.85
C GLU A 311 9.21 -7.58 -9.61
N ILE A 312 9.50 -6.80 -8.56
CA ILE A 312 10.87 -6.47 -8.15
C ILE A 312 11.62 -7.74 -7.73
N CYS A 313 10.97 -8.63 -6.98
CA CYS A 313 11.57 -9.91 -6.60
C CYS A 313 11.87 -10.79 -7.82
N ARG A 314 11.01 -10.77 -8.85
CA ARG A 314 11.26 -11.47 -10.11
C ARG A 314 12.47 -10.92 -10.85
N TYR A 315 12.58 -9.60 -11.00
CA TYR A 315 13.75 -8.96 -11.61
C TYR A 315 15.05 -9.26 -10.86
N LEU A 316 15.00 -9.28 -9.52
CA LEU A 316 16.14 -9.63 -8.69
C LEU A 316 16.58 -11.08 -8.88
N LEU A 317 15.64 -12.01 -9.06
CA LEU A 317 15.98 -13.40 -9.37
C LEU A 317 16.57 -13.59 -10.78
N ALA A 318 16.18 -12.75 -11.73
CA ALA A 318 16.73 -12.76 -13.10
C ALA A 318 18.13 -12.15 -13.17
N ALA A 319 18.48 -11.21 -12.27
CA ALA A 319 19.82 -10.63 -12.21
C ALA A 319 20.88 -11.67 -11.80
N PRO A 320 22.15 -11.53 -12.25
CA PRO A 320 23.22 -12.43 -11.83
C PRO A 320 23.38 -12.50 -10.30
N PRO A 321 23.58 -13.70 -9.70
CA PRO A 321 23.86 -13.84 -8.28
C PRO A 321 25.09 -13.03 -7.85
N SER A 322 25.00 -12.41 -6.68
CA SER A 322 26.12 -11.68 -6.07
C SER A 322 26.38 -12.17 -4.65
N PRO A 323 27.64 -12.18 -4.15
CA PRO A 323 27.92 -12.45 -2.75
C PRO A 323 27.14 -11.52 -1.78
N SER A 324 26.82 -10.30 -2.23
CA SER A 324 26.03 -9.34 -1.45
C SER A 324 24.57 -9.78 -1.25
N ASP A 325 24.05 -10.70 -2.07
CA ASP A 325 22.65 -11.19 -1.95
C ASP A 325 22.39 -11.80 -0.56
N LYS A 326 23.44 -12.30 0.11
CA LYS A 326 23.35 -12.95 1.43
C LYS A 326 24.00 -12.16 2.56
N ASN A 327 24.76 -11.10 2.24
CA ASN A 327 25.57 -10.38 3.21
C ASN A 327 24.86 -9.13 3.75
N HIS A 328 23.59 -9.26 4.13
CA HIS A 328 22.76 -8.16 4.62
C HIS A 328 22.05 -8.52 5.93
N THR A 329 21.50 -7.53 6.61
CA THR A 329 20.78 -7.70 7.89
C THR A 329 19.27 -7.88 7.75
N CYS A 330 18.75 -7.93 6.51
CA CYS A 330 17.31 -7.97 6.25
C CYS A 330 16.71 -9.32 6.68
N ILE A 331 15.74 -9.27 7.58
CA ILE A 331 15.04 -10.44 8.12
C ILE A 331 13.57 -10.53 7.70
N VAL A 332 12.99 -9.42 7.24
CA VAL A 332 11.59 -9.34 6.79
C VAL A 332 11.50 -8.66 5.44
N ALA A 333 10.91 -9.31 4.44
CA ALA A 333 10.40 -8.65 3.24
C ALA A 333 8.90 -8.44 3.41
N LEU A 334 8.44 -7.19 3.35
CA LEU A 334 7.02 -6.83 3.47
C LEU A 334 6.54 -6.19 2.16
N GLY A 335 5.48 -6.69 1.58
CA GLY A 335 5.04 -6.21 0.28
C GLY A 335 3.79 -6.91 -0.22
N ASN A 336 3.60 -6.80 -1.53
CA ASN A 336 2.39 -7.24 -2.21
C ASN A 336 2.75 -7.99 -3.52
N GLY A 337 1.94 -8.96 -3.89
CA GLY A 337 1.92 -9.63 -5.19
C GLY A 337 3.01 -10.69 -5.39
N LEU A 338 3.58 -11.29 -4.34
CA LEU A 338 4.63 -12.31 -4.53
C LEU A 338 4.04 -13.69 -4.84
N GLN A 339 4.24 -14.15 -6.07
CA GLN A 339 3.81 -15.47 -6.52
C GLN A 339 4.65 -16.59 -5.87
N LYS A 340 4.07 -17.78 -5.75
CA LYS A 340 4.65 -18.92 -5.02
C LYS A 340 6.04 -19.33 -5.53
N ASP A 341 6.21 -19.40 -6.85
CA ASP A 341 7.45 -19.78 -7.52
C ASP A 341 8.57 -18.75 -7.27
N VAL A 342 8.23 -17.46 -7.31
CA VAL A 342 9.14 -16.36 -7.01
C VAL A 342 9.47 -16.34 -5.52
N TRP A 343 8.49 -16.56 -4.65
CA TRP A 343 8.61 -16.49 -3.20
C TRP A 343 9.70 -17.41 -2.64
N GLU A 344 9.61 -18.71 -2.94
CA GLU A 344 10.55 -19.70 -2.39
C GLU A 344 11.97 -19.44 -2.90
N ARG A 345 12.13 -19.19 -4.21
CA ARG A 345 13.42 -18.88 -4.83
C ARG A 345 14.04 -17.60 -4.28
N PHE A 346 13.23 -16.54 -4.10
CA PHE A 346 13.67 -15.26 -3.55
C PHE A 346 14.15 -15.44 -2.11
N GLN A 347 13.36 -16.12 -1.28
CA GLN A 347 13.71 -16.42 0.11
C GLN A 347 15.03 -17.20 0.20
N THR A 348 15.23 -18.22 -0.64
CA THR A 348 16.48 -18.99 -0.67
C THR A 348 17.67 -18.17 -1.15
N ARG A 349 17.51 -17.35 -2.20
CA ARG A 349 18.62 -16.56 -2.77
C ARG A 349 19.12 -15.50 -1.81
N PHE A 350 18.20 -14.74 -1.20
CA PHE A 350 18.52 -13.58 -0.35
C PHE A 350 18.57 -13.92 1.15
N LEU A 351 18.27 -15.15 1.57
CA LEU A 351 18.25 -15.57 2.98
C LEU A 351 17.37 -14.67 3.88
N ILE A 352 16.21 -14.23 3.37
CA ILE A 352 15.25 -13.44 4.14
C ILE A 352 14.24 -14.40 4.80
N PRO A 353 14.29 -14.64 6.12
CA PRO A 353 13.52 -15.70 6.76
C PRO A 353 12.01 -15.49 6.76
N GLU A 354 11.56 -14.23 6.70
CA GLU A 354 10.14 -13.89 6.73
C GLU A 354 9.79 -13.05 5.51
N ILE A 355 8.84 -13.57 4.73
CA ILE A 355 8.13 -12.77 3.74
C ILE A 355 6.71 -12.58 4.29
N ARG A 356 6.29 -11.33 4.32
CA ARG A 356 4.98 -10.89 4.77
C ARG A 356 4.27 -10.25 3.58
N GLU A 357 3.04 -10.66 3.36
CA GLU A 357 2.22 -10.27 2.22
C GLU A 357 0.97 -9.56 2.74
N VAL A 358 0.68 -8.42 2.13
CA VAL A 358 -0.45 -7.55 2.46
C VAL A 358 -1.25 -7.30 1.20
N TYR A 359 -2.50 -7.74 1.17
CA TYR A 359 -3.36 -7.59 0.01
C TYR A 359 -4.49 -6.61 0.27
N ARG A 360 -4.36 -5.45 -0.39
CA ARG A 360 -5.24 -4.27 -0.33
C ARG A 360 -5.05 -3.44 -1.61
N SER A 361 -5.99 -2.54 -1.91
CA SER A 361 -5.82 -1.46 -2.91
C SER A 361 -5.76 -0.08 -2.22
N SER A 362 -5.50 0.99 -2.98
CA SER A 362 -5.39 2.34 -2.39
C SER A 362 -6.76 2.83 -1.91
N GLU A 363 -7.81 2.50 -2.65
CA GLU A 363 -9.21 2.79 -2.35
C GLU A 363 -9.89 1.71 -1.50
N GLY A 364 -9.32 0.51 -1.43
CA GLY A 364 -9.99 -0.69 -0.90
C GLY A 364 -9.99 -0.80 0.61
N LEU A 365 -11.15 -1.06 1.21
CA LEU A 365 -11.28 -1.41 2.63
C LEU A 365 -11.04 -2.91 2.93
N TYR A 366 -11.02 -3.75 1.90
CA TYR A 366 -10.79 -5.19 2.05
C TYR A 366 -9.36 -5.48 2.50
N LYS A 367 -9.22 -6.51 3.34
CA LYS A 367 -7.93 -6.85 3.95
C LYS A 367 -7.70 -8.35 3.97
N PHE A 368 -6.60 -8.77 3.35
CA PHE A 368 -6.02 -10.09 3.56
C PHE A 368 -4.55 -9.92 3.94
N ASP A 369 -4.16 -10.54 5.04
CA ASP A 369 -2.84 -10.39 5.64
C ASP A 369 -2.20 -11.77 5.84
N ASN A 370 -1.06 -12.00 5.20
CA ASN A 370 -0.22 -13.16 5.39
C ASN A 370 1.09 -12.72 6.08
N LEU A 371 1.05 -12.67 7.42
CA LEU A 371 2.13 -12.09 8.25
C LEU A 371 2.95 -13.11 9.04
N TYR A 372 2.57 -14.40 9.00
CA TYR A 372 3.20 -15.44 9.83
C TYR A 372 4.06 -16.41 9.01
N GLY A 373 4.04 -16.29 7.68
CA GLY A 373 4.95 -16.95 6.76
C GLY A 373 4.91 -18.49 6.81
N GLY A 374 6.00 -19.10 6.36
CA GLY A 374 6.15 -20.55 6.21
C GLY A 374 5.84 -21.06 4.80
N LYS A 375 6.21 -22.31 4.51
CA LYS A 375 6.08 -22.88 3.15
C LYS A 375 4.64 -22.88 2.64
N ALA A 376 3.67 -23.17 3.51
CA ALA A 376 2.25 -23.14 3.17
C ALA A 376 1.72 -21.73 2.85
N ALA A 377 2.45 -20.69 3.27
CA ALA A 377 2.06 -19.30 3.04
C ALA A 377 2.51 -18.77 1.66
N ALA A 378 3.45 -19.46 0.99
CA ALA A 378 4.01 -18.99 -0.27
C ALA A 378 2.93 -18.87 -1.36
N GLY A 379 2.80 -17.67 -1.93
CA GLY A 379 1.80 -17.34 -2.96
C GLY A 379 0.38 -17.08 -2.43
N ASN A 380 0.17 -17.14 -1.12
CA ASN A 380 -1.11 -16.80 -0.50
C ASN A 380 -1.11 -15.36 0.00
N VAL A 381 -2.26 -14.69 -0.14
CA VAL A 381 -2.47 -13.28 0.24
C VAL A 381 -2.97 -13.12 1.67
N GLY A 382 -3.54 -14.17 2.26
CA GLY A 382 -4.00 -14.14 3.63
C GLY A 382 -4.43 -15.50 4.14
N PHE A 383 -4.94 -15.52 5.36
CA PHE A 383 -5.47 -16.72 6.00
C PHE A 383 -6.69 -16.37 6.84
N GLN A 384 -7.75 -17.14 6.70
CA GLN A 384 -8.99 -17.06 7.47
C GLN A 384 -9.38 -18.47 7.91
N GLY A 385 -9.06 -18.83 9.16
CA GLY A 385 -9.50 -20.10 9.75
C GLY A 385 -10.97 -20.05 10.16
N TRP A 386 -11.43 -21.15 10.74
CA TRP A 386 -12.85 -21.34 11.07
C TRP A 386 -13.37 -20.31 12.10
N ILE A 387 -12.59 -20.00 13.14
CA ILE A 387 -13.00 -19.02 14.18
C ILE A 387 -12.91 -17.62 13.61
N GLY A 388 -11.83 -17.32 12.90
CA GLY A 388 -11.61 -16.01 12.27
C GLY A 388 -12.74 -15.67 11.32
N ARG A 389 -13.17 -16.63 10.50
CA ARG A 389 -14.33 -16.51 9.61
C ARG A 389 -15.63 -16.26 10.38
N GLY A 390 -15.90 -17.01 11.44
CA GLY A 390 -17.13 -16.84 12.23
C GLY A 390 -17.24 -15.48 12.94
N LEU A 391 -16.13 -14.77 13.11
CA LEU A 391 -16.07 -13.43 13.72
C LEU A 391 -15.87 -12.30 12.70
N GLU A 392 -15.66 -12.64 11.43
CA GLU A 392 -15.42 -11.67 10.36
C GLU A 392 -16.71 -10.89 10.06
N ASN A 393 -16.57 -9.57 9.97
CA ASN A 393 -17.69 -8.66 9.75
C ASN A 393 -17.37 -7.57 8.72
N ASP A 394 -16.11 -7.44 8.32
CA ASP A 394 -15.62 -6.34 7.49
C ASP A 394 -15.24 -6.81 6.08
N THR A 395 -14.76 -8.03 5.88
CA THR A 395 -14.23 -8.49 4.58
C THR A 395 -14.76 -9.87 4.20
N PHE A 396 -15.29 -10.01 2.99
CA PHE A 396 -15.95 -11.22 2.52
C PHE A 396 -15.50 -11.57 1.09
N LEU A 397 -15.67 -12.84 0.71
CA LEU A 397 -15.57 -13.29 -0.67
C LEU A 397 -16.98 -13.62 -1.15
N LEU A 398 -17.50 -12.88 -2.12
CA LEU A 398 -18.85 -13.05 -2.65
C LEU A 398 -18.82 -13.72 -4.01
N ARG A 399 -19.79 -14.59 -4.29
CA ARG A 399 -19.94 -15.23 -5.59
C ARG A 399 -20.17 -14.18 -6.67
N VAL A 400 -19.62 -14.45 -7.84
CA VAL A 400 -19.74 -13.61 -9.03
C VAL A 400 -20.43 -14.42 -10.11
N ASP A 401 -21.33 -13.77 -10.85
CA ASP A 401 -21.89 -14.32 -12.07
C ASP A 401 -20.80 -14.30 -13.17
N PRO A 402 -20.41 -15.46 -13.70
CA PRO A 402 -19.29 -15.54 -14.63
C PRO A 402 -19.59 -14.97 -16.02
N GLU A 403 -20.85 -14.68 -16.36
CA GLU A 403 -21.21 -14.09 -17.65
C GLU A 403 -21.18 -12.56 -17.59
N THR A 404 -21.68 -12.00 -16.50
CA THR A 404 -21.83 -10.54 -16.33
C THR A 404 -20.65 -9.91 -15.57
N GLY A 405 -19.95 -10.68 -14.74
CA GLY A 405 -18.96 -10.15 -13.80
C GLY A 405 -19.57 -9.42 -12.60
N ASP A 406 -20.90 -9.46 -12.43
CA ASP A 406 -21.58 -8.87 -11.28
C ASP A 406 -21.69 -9.85 -10.10
N LEU A 407 -21.92 -9.31 -8.90
CA LEU A 407 -22.12 -10.12 -7.72
C LEU A 407 -23.40 -10.96 -7.87
N TRP A 408 -23.28 -12.26 -7.66
CA TRP A 408 -24.40 -13.19 -7.73
C TRP A 408 -25.34 -12.97 -6.54
N ARG A 409 -26.64 -12.85 -6.83
CA ARG A 409 -27.70 -12.64 -5.84
C ARG A 409 -28.68 -13.81 -5.83
N ASP A 410 -29.05 -14.28 -4.64
CA ASP A 410 -30.07 -15.32 -4.48
C ASP A 410 -31.43 -14.76 -4.90
N SER A 411 -32.11 -15.46 -5.82
CA SER A 411 -33.36 -15.00 -6.42
C SER A 411 -34.54 -14.93 -5.44
N ARG A 412 -34.46 -15.62 -4.30
CA ARG A 412 -35.53 -15.61 -3.28
C ARG A 412 -35.37 -14.44 -2.32
N THR A 413 -34.14 -14.11 -1.95
CA THR A 413 -33.83 -13.08 -0.95
C THR A 413 -33.43 -11.73 -1.55
N GLY A 414 -32.87 -11.73 -2.77
CA GLY A 414 -32.28 -10.56 -3.43
C GLY A 414 -30.89 -10.19 -2.92
N PHE A 415 -30.33 -10.92 -1.94
CA PHE A 415 -29.04 -10.65 -1.32
C PHE A 415 -27.90 -11.43 -1.98
N CYS A 416 -26.68 -10.93 -1.83
CA CYS A 416 -25.48 -11.60 -2.32
C CYS A 416 -25.18 -12.86 -1.50
N VAL A 417 -24.43 -13.80 -2.09
CA VAL A 417 -24.04 -15.05 -1.42
C VAL A 417 -22.52 -15.18 -1.36
N GLU A 418 -22.01 -15.57 -0.19
CA GLU A 418 -20.58 -15.86 0.00
C GLU A 418 -20.13 -17.05 -0.85
N ALA A 419 -18.90 -16.97 -1.36
CA ALA A 419 -18.24 -18.09 -2.03
C ALA A 419 -17.90 -19.20 -1.02
N GLY A 420 -18.11 -20.45 -1.44
CA GLY A 420 -17.68 -21.63 -0.73
C GLY A 420 -16.16 -21.80 -0.74
N ASP A 421 -15.66 -22.75 0.05
CA ASP A 421 -14.23 -23.07 0.01
C ASP A 421 -13.89 -23.71 -1.35
N GLY A 422 -12.79 -23.29 -1.96
CA GLY A 422 -12.37 -23.68 -3.31
C GLY A 422 -13.11 -22.96 -4.44
N GLU A 423 -14.17 -22.20 -4.14
CA GLU A 423 -14.90 -21.42 -5.13
C GLU A 423 -14.28 -20.02 -5.27
N PRO A 424 -14.17 -19.48 -6.51
CA PRO A 424 -13.85 -18.08 -6.73
C PRO A 424 -14.91 -17.15 -6.14
N GLY A 425 -14.45 -16.09 -5.48
CA GLY A 425 -15.31 -14.99 -5.03
C GLY A 425 -14.61 -13.66 -5.12
N GLU A 426 -15.36 -12.61 -5.43
CA GLU A 426 -14.86 -11.24 -5.40
C GLU A 426 -14.66 -10.79 -3.95
N ALA A 427 -13.49 -10.23 -3.67
CA ALA A 427 -13.26 -9.60 -2.38
C ALA A 427 -14.10 -8.32 -2.23
N VAL A 428 -14.90 -8.25 -1.16
CA VAL A 428 -15.65 -7.05 -0.81
C VAL A 428 -15.37 -6.64 0.62
N ALA A 429 -15.58 -5.36 0.92
CA ALA A 429 -15.45 -4.87 2.28
C ALA A 429 -16.55 -3.93 2.70
N ARG A 430 -16.99 -4.07 3.96
CA ARG A 430 -18.07 -3.28 4.54
C ARG A 430 -17.64 -1.82 4.65
N VAL A 431 -18.51 -0.91 4.24
CA VAL A 431 -18.33 0.54 4.36
C VAL A 431 -19.25 1.03 5.48
N GLY A 432 -18.67 1.36 6.63
CA GLY A 432 -19.42 1.88 7.78
C GLY A 432 -19.88 3.32 7.60
N SER A 433 -19.09 4.16 6.93
CA SER A 433 -19.40 5.56 6.63
C SER A 433 -18.67 5.98 5.38
N LEU A 434 -19.36 6.68 4.47
CA LEU A 434 -18.73 7.33 3.31
C LEU A 434 -18.08 8.68 3.65
N VAL A 435 -18.43 9.24 4.82
CA VAL A 435 -17.95 10.57 5.26
C VAL A 435 -16.73 10.43 6.15
N VAL A 436 -16.69 9.40 6.99
CA VAL A 436 -15.65 9.21 7.99
C VAL A 436 -14.78 8.03 7.59
N GLY A 437 -13.52 8.33 7.22
CA GLY A 437 -12.48 7.32 7.02
C GLY A 437 -12.57 6.52 5.72
N TYR A 438 -13.52 6.78 4.83
CA TYR A 438 -13.58 6.11 3.52
C TYR A 438 -12.69 6.79 2.48
N PRO A 439 -11.76 6.06 1.84
CA PRO A 439 -10.85 6.64 0.85
C PRO A 439 -11.50 6.76 -0.54
N ALA A 440 -12.45 7.70 -0.67
CA ALA A 440 -13.16 7.99 -1.91
C ALA A 440 -12.25 8.58 -3.01
N TYR A 441 -12.70 8.55 -4.27
CA TYR A 441 -12.02 9.28 -5.33
C TYR A 441 -12.29 10.79 -5.19
N PHE A 442 -11.22 11.59 -5.17
CA PHE A 442 -11.27 13.03 -4.97
C PHE A 442 -11.98 13.73 -6.13
N GLY A 443 -13.07 14.44 -5.83
CA GLY A 443 -13.84 15.16 -6.84
C GLY A 443 -14.61 14.27 -7.84
N ASP A 444 -14.63 12.95 -7.66
CA ASP A 444 -15.22 11.99 -8.60
C ASP A 444 -16.21 11.06 -7.87
N ARG A 445 -17.44 11.57 -7.69
CA ARG A 445 -18.52 10.85 -7.01
C ARG A 445 -18.98 9.64 -7.82
N GLU A 446 -19.00 9.74 -9.14
CA GLU A 446 -19.46 8.66 -10.02
C GLU A 446 -18.52 7.44 -9.92
N ALA A 447 -17.20 7.67 -10.03
CA ALA A 447 -16.24 6.59 -9.85
C ALA A 447 -16.29 5.98 -8.44
N THR A 448 -16.59 6.81 -7.44
CA THR A 448 -16.72 6.35 -6.05
C THR A 448 -17.95 5.44 -5.90
N GLU A 449 -19.12 5.88 -6.35
CA GLU A 449 -20.36 5.09 -6.30
C GLU A 449 -20.26 3.81 -7.15
N GLY A 450 -19.54 3.85 -8.28
CA GLY A 450 -19.30 2.67 -9.13
C GLY A 450 -18.51 1.54 -8.45
N LYS A 451 -17.82 1.82 -7.34
CA LYS A 451 -17.15 0.80 -6.50
C LYS A 451 -18.04 0.27 -5.39
N LEU A 452 -19.22 0.84 -5.17
CA LEU A 452 -20.09 0.49 -4.06
C LEU A 452 -21.19 -0.48 -4.50
N VAL A 453 -21.58 -1.35 -3.57
CA VAL A 453 -22.73 -2.24 -3.71
C VAL A 453 -23.56 -2.20 -2.42
N ARG A 454 -24.87 -2.17 -2.60
CA ARG A 454 -25.87 -2.10 -1.53
C ARG A 454 -26.62 -3.40 -1.40
N ASP A 455 -27.26 -3.60 -0.27
CA ASP A 455 -28.14 -4.73 0.00
C ASP A 455 -27.42 -6.06 -0.23
N VAL A 456 -26.22 -6.21 0.35
CA VAL A 456 -25.36 -7.37 0.20
C VAL A 456 -25.83 -8.51 1.09
N PHE A 457 -25.99 -8.29 2.40
CA PHE A 457 -26.49 -9.31 3.33
C PHE A 457 -27.83 -8.92 3.95
N CYS A 458 -28.11 -7.62 4.05
CA CYS A 458 -29.39 -7.10 4.49
C CYS A 458 -29.67 -5.74 3.84
N LYS A 459 -30.94 -5.32 3.84
CA LYS A 459 -31.31 -4.02 3.26
C LYS A 459 -30.58 -2.87 3.94
N GLY A 460 -29.97 -2.00 3.14
CA GLY A 460 -29.29 -0.79 3.56
C GLY A 460 -27.82 -0.96 3.94
N ASP A 461 -27.29 -2.19 4.00
CA ASP A 461 -25.85 -2.36 4.16
C ASP A 461 -25.10 -1.91 2.89
N LEU A 462 -23.83 -1.54 3.09
CA LEU A 462 -23.00 -0.94 2.05
C LEU A 462 -21.63 -1.60 2.07
N PHE A 463 -21.17 -2.00 0.89
CA PHE A 463 -19.87 -2.61 0.68
C PHE A 463 -19.16 -1.99 -0.51
N GLN A 464 -17.84 -2.13 -0.52
CA GLN A 464 -16.98 -1.79 -1.63
C GLN A 464 -16.50 -3.06 -2.33
N ARG A 465 -16.59 -3.05 -3.65
CA ARG A 465 -16.11 -4.08 -4.58
C ARG A 465 -14.62 -3.90 -4.88
N SER A 466 -13.84 -4.97 -4.82
CA SER A 466 -12.43 -4.94 -5.23
C SER A 466 -12.25 -4.98 -6.74
N GLY A 467 -13.11 -5.73 -7.46
CA GLY A 467 -12.85 -6.18 -8.82
C GLY A 467 -11.83 -7.32 -8.93
N ASP A 468 -11.44 -7.93 -7.82
CA ASP A 468 -10.46 -9.02 -7.74
C ASP A 468 -11.13 -10.31 -7.26
N LEU A 469 -10.94 -11.41 -8.00
CA LEU A 469 -11.34 -12.75 -7.61
C LEU A 469 -10.26 -13.40 -6.76
N LEU A 470 -10.67 -13.90 -5.59
CA LEU A 470 -9.83 -14.66 -4.67
C LEU A 470 -10.47 -16.02 -4.42
N VAL A 471 -9.66 -16.98 -3.99
CA VAL A 471 -10.13 -18.30 -3.57
C VAL A 471 -9.66 -18.55 -2.15
N ARG A 472 -10.60 -18.89 -1.26
CA ARG A 472 -10.29 -19.44 0.05
C ARG A 472 -10.29 -20.95 -0.04
N GLU A 473 -9.15 -21.57 0.20
CA GLU A 473 -9.03 -23.02 0.27
C GLU A 473 -9.64 -23.56 1.58
N GLY A 474 -10.03 -24.83 1.62
CA GLY A 474 -10.60 -25.46 2.84
C GLY A 474 -9.64 -25.52 4.04
N SER A 475 -8.35 -25.20 3.82
CA SER A 475 -7.35 -25.02 4.88
C SER A 475 -7.37 -23.64 5.54
N GLY A 476 -8.11 -22.68 4.96
CA GLY A 476 -8.18 -21.28 5.39
C GLY A 476 -7.23 -20.35 4.64
N TRP A 477 -6.28 -20.85 3.87
CA TRP A 477 -5.43 -20.00 3.02
C TRP A 477 -6.25 -19.32 1.93
N VAL A 478 -5.99 -18.03 1.71
CA VAL A 478 -6.62 -17.24 0.67
C VAL A 478 -5.56 -16.89 -0.36
N ARG A 479 -5.86 -17.14 -1.63
CA ARG A 479 -5.01 -16.81 -2.78
C ARG A 479 -5.72 -15.89 -3.75
N PHE A 480 -4.95 -15.02 -4.38
CA PHE A 480 -5.41 -14.27 -5.55
C PHE A 480 -5.61 -15.23 -6.73
N LEU A 481 -6.70 -15.06 -7.47
CA LEU A 481 -6.97 -15.81 -8.69
C LEU A 481 -6.72 -14.95 -9.93
N GLU A 482 -7.52 -13.91 -10.13
CA GLU A 482 -7.47 -13.00 -11.28
C GLU A 482 -8.29 -11.73 -11.02
N ARG A 483 -8.26 -10.76 -11.94
CA ARG A 483 -9.20 -9.64 -11.92
C ARG A 483 -10.50 -9.99 -12.64
N VAL A 484 -11.62 -9.50 -12.13
CA VAL A 484 -12.90 -9.59 -12.81
C VAL A 484 -12.77 -8.91 -14.17
N GLY A 485 -13.11 -9.65 -15.24
CA GLY A 485 -12.95 -9.21 -16.63
C GLY A 485 -11.68 -9.69 -17.33
N GLU A 486 -10.78 -10.43 -16.66
CA GLU A 486 -9.62 -11.09 -17.29
C GLU A 486 -9.91 -12.54 -17.76
N THR A 487 -11.19 -12.93 -17.76
CA THR A 487 -11.69 -14.20 -18.29
C THR A 487 -12.29 -13.99 -19.68
N TRP A 488 -11.98 -14.89 -20.63
CA TRP A 488 -12.40 -14.78 -22.03
C TRP A 488 -13.27 -15.95 -22.45
N ARG A 489 -14.29 -15.72 -23.28
CA ARG A 489 -15.07 -16.80 -23.89
C ARG A 489 -14.40 -17.33 -25.16
N TRP A 490 -14.20 -18.64 -25.21
CA TRP A 490 -13.74 -19.34 -26.41
C TRP A 490 -14.55 -20.62 -26.60
N LYS A 491 -15.22 -20.73 -27.75
CA LYS A 491 -16.08 -21.88 -28.12
C LYS A 491 -17.13 -22.26 -27.06
N GLY A 492 -17.65 -21.27 -26.34
CA GLY A 492 -18.67 -21.46 -25.29
C GLY A 492 -18.11 -21.70 -23.89
N GLU A 493 -16.79 -21.86 -23.75
CA GLU A 493 -16.11 -22.06 -22.47
C GLU A 493 -15.47 -20.77 -21.96
N ASN A 494 -15.40 -20.63 -20.64
CA ASN A 494 -14.68 -19.54 -19.99
C ASN A 494 -13.21 -19.93 -19.78
N VAL A 495 -12.29 -19.13 -20.32
CA VAL A 495 -10.84 -19.33 -20.23
C VAL A 495 -10.23 -18.22 -19.37
N SER A 496 -9.69 -18.60 -18.22
CA SER A 496 -8.99 -17.68 -17.32
C SER A 496 -7.57 -17.40 -17.82
N ALA A 497 -7.23 -16.13 -18.06
CA ALA A 497 -5.87 -15.73 -18.40
C ALA A 497 -4.88 -16.06 -17.26
N GLY A 498 -5.34 -15.97 -16.01
CA GLY A 498 -4.56 -16.28 -14.82
C GLY A 498 -4.22 -17.77 -14.70
N GLU A 499 -5.16 -18.66 -15.00
CA GLU A 499 -4.90 -20.11 -14.99
C GLU A 499 -3.91 -20.55 -16.06
N VAL A 500 -4.07 -20.04 -17.29
CA VAL A 500 -3.12 -20.29 -18.39
C VAL A 500 -1.72 -19.81 -18.00
N LYS A 501 -1.62 -18.58 -17.48
CA LYS A 501 -0.35 -18.02 -16.98
C LYS A 501 0.29 -18.93 -15.93
N ARG A 502 -0.48 -19.42 -14.95
CA ARG A 502 0.03 -20.29 -13.88
C ARG A 502 0.65 -21.57 -14.43
N PHE A 503 -0.04 -22.25 -15.35
CA PHE A 503 0.47 -23.48 -15.95
C PHE A 503 1.75 -23.21 -16.76
N MET A 504 1.79 -22.12 -17.52
CA MET A 504 2.92 -21.81 -18.38
C MET A 504 4.18 -21.34 -17.63
N VAL A 505 4.02 -20.70 -16.47
CA VAL A 505 5.16 -20.30 -15.60
C VAL A 505 5.91 -21.52 -15.05
N GLU A 506 5.27 -22.69 -14.96
CA GLU A 506 5.92 -23.92 -14.49
C GLU A 506 6.81 -24.60 -15.56
N VAL A 507 6.73 -24.16 -16.82
CA VAL A 507 7.51 -24.72 -17.93
C VAL A 507 8.96 -24.25 -17.85
N GLU A 508 9.91 -25.20 -17.90
CA GLU A 508 11.34 -24.90 -17.88
C GLU A 508 11.74 -23.95 -19.03
N GLY A 509 12.50 -22.90 -18.71
CA GLY A 509 12.95 -21.89 -19.67
C GLY A 509 12.03 -20.67 -19.86
N VAL A 510 10.83 -20.66 -19.28
CA VAL A 510 9.94 -19.50 -19.30
C VAL A 510 10.37 -18.48 -18.24
N PHE A 511 10.80 -17.28 -18.68
CA PHE A 511 11.23 -16.19 -17.79
C PHE A 511 10.10 -15.23 -17.39
N ASP A 512 9.11 -15.07 -18.28
CA ASP A 512 7.92 -14.23 -18.06
C ASP A 512 6.81 -14.66 -19.02
N ILE A 513 5.57 -14.34 -18.67
CA ILE A 513 4.42 -14.56 -19.54
C ILE A 513 3.30 -13.52 -19.32
N VAL A 514 2.72 -13.11 -20.45
CA VAL A 514 1.48 -12.34 -20.54
C VAL A 514 0.49 -13.14 -21.37
N VAL A 515 -0.72 -13.33 -20.84
CA VAL A 515 -1.83 -13.97 -21.54
C VAL A 515 -2.87 -12.89 -21.85
N CYS A 516 -3.26 -12.77 -23.11
CA CYS A 516 -4.27 -11.81 -23.55
C CYS A 516 -5.32 -12.51 -24.42
N GLY A 517 -6.57 -12.04 -24.33
CA GLY A 517 -7.62 -12.45 -25.26
C GLY A 517 -7.43 -11.74 -26.59
N MET A 518 -7.32 -12.50 -27.68
CA MET A 518 -7.48 -11.94 -29.02
C MET A 518 -8.92 -12.10 -29.47
N ARG A 519 -9.50 -11.01 -29.95
CA ARG A 519 -10.74 -11.07 -30.72
C ARG A 519 -10.44 -11.79 -32.03
N ILE A 520 -11.17 -12.86 -32.28
CA ILE A 520 -11.10 -13.61 -33.54
C ILE A 520 -12.29 -13.15 -34.39
N ASP A 521 -12.06 -12.85 -35.66
CA ASP A 521 -13.13 -12.57 -36.60
C ASP A 521 -13.92 -13.86 -36.85
N GLY A 522 -15.21 -13.85 -36.48
CA GLY A 522 -16.12 -15.00 -36.55
C GLY A 522 -17.56 -14.56 -36.42
#